data_AF-A0A558CKY3-F1
#
_entry.id   AF-A0A558CKY3-F1
#
_cell.length_a   1.000
_cell.length_b   1.000
_cell.length_c   1.000
_cell.angle_alpha   90.00
_cell.angle_beta   90.00
_cell.angle_gamma   90.00
#
_symmetry.space_group_name_H-M   'P 1'
#
loop_
_entity.id
_entity.type
_entity.pdbx_description
1 polymer ?
#
loop_
_entity_poly.entity_id
_entity_poly.type
_entity_poly.pdbx_seq_one_letter_code
_entity_poly.pdbx_strand_id
1 'polypeptide(L)' 'MSHNFEKLKEHILPLSNSQDFHTAKNEWKLVDVEIQEDWDNCTCGQDIKELCYITNQLNGNKTYV' A
#
# COMPACT_ATOMS: atom_id res chain seq x y z
N MET A 1 -12.11 12.92 -4.20
CA MET A 1 -11.84 12.12 -2.99
C MET A 1 -11.75 10.62 -3.35
N SER A 2 -10.87 10.24 -4.29
CA SER A 2 -10.79 8.82 -4.75
C SER A 2 -9.43 8.41 -5.33
N HIS A 3 -8.46 9.32 -5.47
CA HIS A 3 -7.16 8.99 -6.09
C HIS A 3 -6.35 7.95 -5.30
N ASN A 4 -6.53 7.87 -3.97
CA ASN A 4 -5.75 6.94 -3.15
C ASN A 4 -6.23 5.48 -3.31
N PHE A 5 -7.53 5.26 -3.49
CA PHE A 5 -8.07 3.91 -3.66
C PHE A 5 -7.66 3.30 -5.01
N GLU A 6 -7.80 4.04 -6.10
CA GLU A 6 -7.42 3.54 -7.42
C GLU A 6 -5.90 3.31 -7.53
N LYS A 7 -5.08 4.22 -6.98
CA LYS A 7 -3.62 4.02 -6.91
C LYS A 7 -3.23 2.80 -6.08
N LEU A 8 -3.87 2.62 -4.91
CA LEU A 8 -3.64 1.44 -4.08
C LEU A 8 -4.04 0.16 -4.81
N LYS A 9 -5.18 0.16 -5.49
CA LYS A 9 -5.66 -0.98 -6.26
C LYS A 9 -4.74 -1.34 -7.43
N GLU A 10 -4.33 -0.34 -8.22
CA GLU A 10 -3.37 -0.51 -9.32
C GLU A 10 -2.02 -1.05 -8.84
N HIS A 11 -1.59 -0.67 -7.64
CA HIS A 11 -0.35 -1.13 -7.03
C HIS A 11 -0.44 -2.55 -6.44
N ILE A 12 -1.55 -2.87 -5.78
CA ILE A 12 -1.72 -4.13 -5.03
C ILE A 12 -2.12 -5.30 -5.92
N LEU A 13 -2.99 -5.10 -6.91
CA LEU A 13 -3.51 -6.19 -7.74
C LEU A 13 -2.40 -6.96 -8.49
N PRO A 14 -1.41 -6.31 -9.13
CA PRO A 14 -0.34 -7.03 -9.83
C PRO A 14 0.54 -7.88 -8.91
N LEU A 15 0.57 -7.58 -7.61
CA LEU A 15 1.37 -8.27 -6.60
C LEU A 15 0.55 -9.32 -5.81
N SER A 16 -0.75 -9.40 -6.04
CA SER A 16 -1.67 -10.29 -5.34
C SER A 16 -1.91 -11.58 -6.13
N ASN A 17 -2.46 -12.60 -5.47
CA ASN A 17 -2.92 -13.80 -6.16
C ASN A 17 -4.29 -13.58 -6.81
N SER A 18 -5.18 -12.83 -6.14
CA SER A 18 -6.48 -12.43 -6.69
C SER A 18 -6.39 -11.21 -7.61
N GLN A 19 -7.23 -11.20 -8.65
CA GLN A 19 -7.44 -10.05 -9.54
C GLN A 19 -8.59 -9.13 -9.07
N ASP A 20 -9.36 -9.56 -8.07
CA ASP A 20 -10.37 -8.74 -7.41
C ASP A 20 -9.79 -8.07 -6.17
N PHE A 21 -9.94 -6.75 -6.05
CA PHE A 21 -9.32 -5.97 -4.96
C PHE A 21 -9.87 -6.34 -3.58
N HIS A 22 -11.18 -6.61 -3.47
CA HIS A 22 -11.80 -6.93 -2.19
C HIS A 22 -11.31 -8.26 -1.61
N THR A 23 -10.94 -9.18 -2.49
CA THR A 23 -10.30 -10.44 -2.14
C THR A 23 -8.80 -10.24 -1.90
N ALA A 24 -8.11 -9.57 -2.84
CA ALA A 24 -6.68 -9.34 -2.81
C ALA A 24 -6.23 -8.65 -1.52
N LYS A 25 -6.95 -7.62 -1.05
CA LYS A 25 -6.59 -6.90 0.18
C LYS A 25 -6.49 -7.79 1.43
N ASN A 26 -7.24 -8.90 1.47
CA ASN A 26 -7.23 -9.82 2.61
C ASN A 26 -5.99 -10.74 2.60
N GLU A 27 -5.24 -10.76 1.50
CA GLU A 27 -3.97 -11.47 1.40
C GLU A 27 -2.83 -10.71 2.09
N TRP A 28 -2.98 -9.41 2.31
CA TRP A 28 -1.92 -8.53 2.78
C TRP A 28 -2.02 -8.24 4.28
N LYS A 29 -0.87 -8.31 4.94
CA LYS A 29 -0.71 -7.99 6.36
C LYS A 29 0.28 -6.85 6.53
N LEU A 30 -0.09 -5.84 7.34
CA LEU A 30 0.83 -4.82 7.82
C LEU A 30 1.89 -5.44 8.72
N VAL A 31 3.15 -5.23 8.38
CA VAL A 31 4.31 -5.78 9.11
C VAL A 31 5.16 -4.71 9.75
N ASP A 32 5.18 -3.50 9.19
CA ASP A 32 5.93 -2.38 9.75
C ASP A 32 5.33 -1.04 9.33
N VAL A 33 5.64 0.00 10.09
CA VAL A 33 5.22 1.38 9.84
C VAL A 33 6.41 2.30 10.07
N GLU A 34 6.86 2.97 9.03
CA GLU A 34 7.95 3.95 9.11
C GLU A 34 7.41 5.36 8.88
N ILE A 35 7.73 6.27 9.80
CA ILE A 35 7.40 7.69 9.65
C ILE A 35 8.60 8.38 9.03
N GLN A 36 8.47 8.86 7.80
CA GLN A 36 9.52 9.66 7.17
C GLN A 36 9.27 11.14 7.44
N GLU A 37 10.19 11.76 8.18
CA GLU A 37 10.16 13.19 8.53
C GLU A 37 10.73 14.10 7.43
N ASP A 38 11.47 13.54 6.47
CA ASP A 38 12.00 14.26 5.32
C ASP A 38 11.20 13.90 4.06
N TRP A 39 10.50 14.87 3.45
CA TRP A 39 10.46 15.16 2.01
C TRP A 39 9.28 16.09 1.65
N ASP A 40 9.66 17.29 1.24
CA ASP A 40 8.93 18.50 0.83
C ASP A 40 7.78 18.38 -0.21
N ASN A 41 7.35 17.19 -0.64
CA ASN A 41 6.29 17.10 -1.65
C ASN A 41 5.56 15.74 -1.58
N CYS A 42 4.57 15.63 -0.69
CA CYS A 42 3.50 14.66 -0.91
C CYS A 42 2.58 15.19 -2.02
N THR A 43 2.42 14.42 -3.10
CA THR A 43 1.38 14.65 -4.13
C THR A 43 -0.05 14.50 -3.60
N CYS A 44 -0.19 14.28 -2.28
CA CYS A 44 -1.41 14.21 -1.51
C CYS A 44 -1.66 15.44 -0.60
N GLY A 45 -0.67 16.33 -0.42
CA GLY A 45 -0.79 17.53 0.42
C GLY A 45 -0.84 17.30 1.94
N GLN A 46 -0.26 16.21 2.45
CA GLN A 46 -0.15 15.91 3.88
C GLN A 46 1.34 15.86 4.28
N ASP A 47 1.67 16.44 5.45
CA ASP A 47 3.04 16.70 5.94
C ASP A 47 3.77 15.48 6.53
N ILE A 48 3.14 14.30 6.53
CA ILE A 48 3.74 13.08 7.08
C ILE A 48 3.43 11.92 6.13
N LYS A 49 4.46 11.28 5.59
CA LYS A 49 4.32 9.97 4.92
C LYS A 49 4.58 8.88 5.94
N GLU A 50 3.50 8.28 6.41
CA GLU A 50 3.53 6.99 7.07
C GLU A 50 3.66 5.92 5.97
N LEU A 51 4.84 5.30 5.86
CA LEU A 51 5.05 4.16 4.98
C LEU A 51 4.58 2.89 5.68
N CYS A 52 3.50 2.31 5.18
CA CYS A 52 2.96 1.06 5.68
C CYS A 52 3.56 -0.11 4.93
N TYR A 53 4.54 -0.81 5.51
CA TYR A 53 5.10 -2.01 4.93
C TYR A 53 4.13 -3.18 5.08
N ILE A 54 3.74 -3.77 3.96
CA ILE A 54 2.79 -4.88 3.91
C ILE A 54 3.43 -6.09 3.23
N THR A 55 3.05 -7.27 3.69
CA THR A 55 3.47 -8.55 3.11
C THR A 55 2.24 -9.37 2.74
N ASN A 56 2.22 -9.88 1.51
CA ASN A 56 1.23 -10.85 1.06
C ASN A 56 1.55 -12.20 1.72
N GLN A 57 0.64 -12.70 2.53
CA GLN A 57 0.82 -13.90 3.34
C GLN A 57 0.70 -15.19 2.53
N LEU A 58 0.15 -15.12 1.31
CA LEU A 58 -0.08 -16.29 0.46
C LEU A 58 1.07 -16.53 -0.52
N ASN A 59 1.66 -15.48 -1.08
CA ASN A 59 2.77 -15.58 -2.04
C ASN A 59 4.11 -15.00 -1.56
N GLY A 60 4.12 -14.31 -0.41
CA GLY A 60 5.33 -13.74 0.18
C GLY A 60 5.79 -12.41 -0.43
N ASN A 61 5.06 -11.84 -1.39
CA ASN A 61 5.37 -10.53 -1.96
C ASN A 61 5.34 -9.42 -0.89
N LYS A 62 6.22 -8.43 -1.03
CA LYS A 62 6.35 -7.33 -0.08
C LYS A 62 6.28 -6.00 -0.82
N THR A 63 5.61 -5.02 -0.21
CA THR A 63 5.57 -3.65 -0.73
C THR A 63 5.25 -2.67 0.40
N TYR A 64 5.18 -1.38 0.08
CA TYR A 64 4.72 -0.33 0.99
C TYR A 64 3.63 0.50 0.32
N VAL A 65 2.76 1.11 1.13
CA VAL A 65 1.64 1.96 0.70
C VAL A 65 1.56 3.24 1.52
#